data_AF-A0A4Y7U3U6-F1
#
_entry.id   AF-A0A4Y7U3U6-F1
#
_cell.length_a   1.000
_cell.length_b   1.000
_cell.length_c   1.000
_cell.angle_alpha   90.00
_cell.angle_beta   90.00
_cell.angle_gamma   90.00
#
_symmetry.space_group_name_H-M   'P 1'
#
loop_
_entity.id
_entity.type
_entity.pdbx_description
1 polymer ?
#
loop_
_entity_poly.entity_id
_entity_poly.type
_entity_poly.pdbx_seq_one_letter_code
_entity_poly.pdbx_strand_id
1 'polypeptide(L)'
;LCVTFLSGTPISNSLTEMYLLFKYLRPKEMERQQIENFDGWAAVFARKTTDFEFSVTNEIIAKERFRHFIKVPELALFYNEITDYKTAKHIDLDKPDI
;
A
#
# COMPACT_ATOMS: atom_id res chain seq x y z
N LEU A 1 21.54 -7.80 -4.91
CA LEU A 1 20.92 -8.29 -3.67
C LEU A 1 19.47 -8.61 -3.97
N CYS A 2 19.03 -9.84 -3.71
CA CYS A 2 17.61 -10.21 -3.78
C CYS A 2 17.03 -10.07 -2.37
N VAL A 3 15.87 -9.42 -2.24
CA VAL A 3 15.17 -9.28 -0.95
C VAL A 3 13.83 -9.98 -1.04
N THR A 4 13.45 -10.66 0.04
CA THR A 4 12.15 -11.35 0.17
C THR A 4 11.49 -10.82 1.44
N PHE A 5 10.23 -10.40 1.32
CA PHE A 5 9.41 -10.02 2.46
C PHE A 5 8.42 -11.11 2.80
N LEU A 6 8.18 -11.30 4.09
CA LEU A 6 7.24 -12.29 4.62
C LEU A 6 6.24 -11.56 5.51
N SER A 7 4.95 -11.74 5.24
CA SER A 7 3.87 -11.15 6.01
C SER A 7 2.73 -12.15 6.16
N GLY A 8 2.05 -12.11 7.32
CA GLY A 8 0.82 -12.88 7.57
C GLY A 8 -0.43 -12.21 6.99
N THR A 9 -0.34 -10.95 6.57
CA THR A 9 -1.40 -10.19 5.90
C THR A 9 -0.93 -9.74 4.51
N PRO A 10 -1.77 -9.77 3.47
CA PRO A 10 -1.38 -9.29 2.15
C PRO A 10 -0.92 -7.82 2.17
N ILE A 11 -1.78 -6.92 2.66
CA ILE A 11 -1.47 -5.50 2.93
C ILE A 11 -2.37 -5.04 4.07
N SER A 12 -1.81 -4.33 5.05
CA SER A 12 -2.50 -3.86 6.25
C SER A 12 -3.22 -2.51 6.05
N ASN A 13 -3.68 -2.23 4.82
CA ASN A 13 -4.34 -1.00 4.39
C ASN A 13 -3.49 0.28 4.58
N SER A 14 -2.16 0.14 4.53
CA SER A 14 -1.24 1.29 4.58
C SER A 14 -0.76 1.63 3.17
N LEU A 15 -1.02 2.87 2.73
CA LEU A 15 -0.47 3.42 1.49
C LEU A 15 1.06 3.31 1.47
N THR A 16 1.67 3.57 2.61
CA THR A 16 3.12 3.51 2.79
C THR A 16 3.66 2.09 2.63
N GLU A 17 2.93 1.08 3.12
CA GLU A 17 3.32 -0.33 2.98
C GLU A 17 3.38 -0.74 1.51
N MET A 18 2.34 -0.41 0.72
CA MET A 18 2.33 -0.66 -0.72
C MET A 18 3.49 0.03 -1.44
N TYR A 19 3.75 1.31 -1.13
CA TYR A 19 4.88 2.04 -1.70
C TYR A 19 6.21 1.38 -1.38
N LEU A 20 6.43 0.97 -0.13
CA LEU A 20 7.69 0.34 0.28
C LEU A 20 7.88 -1.02 -0.41
N LEU A 21 6.80 -1.80 -0.59
CA LEU A 21 6.86 -3.05 -1.35
C LEU A 21 7.35 -2.80 -2.77
N PHE A 22 6.80 -1.83 -3.49
CA PHE A 22 7.27 -1.51 -4.85
C PHE A 22 8.68 -0.93 -4.85
N LYS A 23 9.03 -0.08 -3.89
CA LYS A 23 10.37 0.51 -3.79
C LYS A 23 11.46 -0.57 -3.67
N TYR A 24 11.23 -1.60 -2.88
CA TYR A 24 12.22 -2.65 -2.63
C TYR A 24 12.15 -3.81 -3.60
N LEU A 25 10.94 -4.21 -4.04
CA LEU A 25 10.75 -5.40 -4.88
C LEU A 25 10.66 -5.08 -6.38
N ARG A 26 10.36 -3.82 -6.75
CA ARG A 26 10.27 -3.36 -8.15
C ARG A 26 11.02 -2.05 -8.43
N PRO A 27 12.27 -1.87 -7.96
CA PRO A 27 12.98 -0.58 -8.08
C PRO A 27 13.14 -0.10 -9.52
N LYS A 28 13.37 -1.02 -10.47
CA LYS A 28 13.51 -0.68 -11.90
C LYS A 28 12.21 -0.15 -12.52
N GLU A 29 11.07 -0.67 -12.08
CA GLU A 29 9.76 -0.23 -12.57
C GLU A 29 9.38 1.13 -12.01
N MET A 30 9.76 1.39 -10.75
CA MET A 30 9.61 2.70 -10.12
C MET A 30 10.46 3.75 -10.84
N GLU A 31 11.73 3.42 -11.15
CA GLU A 31 12.63 4.28 -11.93
C GLU A 31 12.09 4.55 -13.34
N ARG A 32 11.61 3.52 -14.04
CA ARG A 32 10.99 3.64 -15.38
C ARG A 32 9.79 4.57 -15.39
N GLN A 33 9.02 4.60 -14.30
CA GLN A 33 7.86 5.48 -14.14
C GLN A 33 8.20 6.86 -13.55
N GLN A 34 9.48 7.14 -13.30
CA GLN A 34 9.96 8.38 -12.66
C GLN A 34 9.37 8.61 -11.25
N ILE A 35 9.14 7.53 -10.50
CA ILE A 35 8.63 7.59 -9.13
C ILE A 35 9.80 7.43 -8.16
N GLU A 36 10.31 8.56 -7.66
CA GLU A 36 11.50 8.61 -6.80
C GLU A 36 11.18 8.59 -5.30
N ASN A 37 10.00 9.06 -4.92
CA ASN A 37 9.59 9.25 -3.54
C ASN A 37 8.10 8.91 -3.32
N PHE A 38 7.70 8.92 -2.05
CA PHE A 38 6.33 8.59 -1.65
C PHE A 38 5.31 9.58 -2.21
N ASP A 39 5.61 10.88 -2.22
CA ASP A 39 4.67 11.90 -2.69
C ASP A 39 4.37 11.76 -4.18
N GLY A 40 5.39 11.47 -4.99
CA GLY A 40 5.24 11.18 -6.41
C GLY A 40 4.39 9.93 -6.66
N TRP A 41 4.58 8.88 -5.85
CA TRP A 41 3.75 7.68 -5.92
C TRP A 41 2.30 7.98 -5.50
N ALA A 42 2.11 8.68 -4.39
CA ALA A 42 0.81 9.02 -3.83
C ALA A 42 0.01 9.96 -4.76
N ALA A 43 0.67 10.84 -5.50
CA ALA A 43 0.03 11.68 -6.52
C ALA A 43 -0.65 10.86 -7.63
N VAL A 44 -0.17 9.64 -7.91
CA VAL A 44 -0.71 8.76 -8.96
C VAL A 44 -1.74 7.78 -8.41
N PHE A 45 -1.52 7.27 -7.20
CA PHE A 45 -2.21 6.11 -6.63
C PHE A 45 -3.02 6.38 -5.37
N ALA A 46 -2.99 7.60 -4.82
CA ALA A 46 -3.77 7.96 -3.63
C ALA A 46 -4.73 9.13 -3.91
N ARG A 47 -5.92 9.07 -3.30
CA ARG A 47 -6.86 10.19 -3.21
C ARG A 47 -6.63 10.92 -1.89
N LYS A 48 -6.37 12.22 -2.00
CA LYS A 48 -6.37 13.14 -0.87
C LYS A 48 -7.80 13.48 -0.44
N THR A 49 -8.01 13.55 0.86
CA THR A 49 -9.22 14.12 1.47
C THR A 49 -8.80 15.23 2.42
N THR A 50 -9.58 16.31 2.46
CA THR A 50 -9.38 17.39 3.42
C THR A 50 -10.31 17.18 4.59
N ASP A 51 -9.75 17.08 5.79
CA ASP A 51 -10.48 17.03 7.04
C ASP A 51 -10.22 18.30 7.85
N PHE A 52 -11.20 18.75 8.62
CA PHE A 52 -11.07 19.92 9.49
C PHE A 52 -10.83 19.48 10.93
N GLU A 53 -9.80 20.02 11.57
CA GLU A 53 -9.41 19.69 12.93
C GLU A 53 -9.18 20.97 13.75
N PHE A 54 -9.45 20.92 15.05
CA PHE A 54 -9.10 22.02 15.95
C PHE A 54 -7.61 21.97 16.26
N SER A 55 -6.96 23.13 16.14
CA SER A 55 -5.59 23.33 16.60
C SER A 55 -5.52 23.45 18.12
N VAL A 56 -4.29 23.43 18.65
CA VAL A 56 -4.02 23.66 20.07
C VAL A 56 -4.52 25.04 20.53
N THR A 57 -4.69 25.99 19.61
CA THR A 57 -5.22 27.34 19.84
C THR A 57 -6.72 27.47 19.56
N ASN A 58 -7.45 26.36 19.39
CA ASN A 58 -8.89 26.30 19.04
C ASN A 58 -9.26 26.90 17.67
N GLU A 59 -8.29 27.13 16.79
CA GLU A 59 -8.56 27.52 15.41
C GLU A 59 -8.88 26.28 14.56
N ILE A 60 -9.82 26.40 13.63
CA ILE A 60 -10.14 25.34 12.66
C ILE A 60 -9.05 25.31 11.59
N ILE A 61 -8.34 24.19 11.48
CA ILE A 61 -7.30 23.95 10.48
C ILE A 61 -7.77 22.88 9.50
N ALA A 62 -7.66 23.17 8.21
CA ALA A 62 -7.80 22.17 7.16
C ALA A 62 -6.52 21.32 7.05
N LYS A 63 -6.66 20.00 7.15
CA LYS A 63 -5.57 19.02 6.99
C LYS A 63 -5.85 18.12 5.80
N GLU A 64 -4.94 18.11 4.84
CA GLU A 64 -4.95 17.10 3.78
C GLU A 64 -4.40 15.78 4.31
N ARG A 65 -5.11 14.68 4.02
CA ARG A 65 -4.68 13.33 4.33
C ARG A 65 -4.84 12.43 3.12
N PHE A 66 -3.85 11.57 2.88
CA PHE A 66 -4.00 10.47 1.95
C PHE A 66 -4.84 9.38 2.63
N ARG A 67 -6.07 9.13 2.15
CA ARG A 67 -6.99 8.17 2.79
C ARG A 67 -7.27 6.92 1.95
N HIS A 68 -7.29 7.05 0.62
CA HIS A 68 -7.82 5.99 -0.23
C HIS A 68 -6.89 5.71 -1.40
N PHE A 69 -6.77 4.44 -1.76
CA PHE A 69 -6.18 4.05 -3.03
C PHE A 69 -7.11 4.46 -4.18
N ILE A 70 -6.51 4.93 -5.27
CA ILE A 70 -7.13 5.04 -6.59
C ILE A 70 -6.37 4.14 -7.56
N LYS A 71 -6.99 3.80 -8.69
CA LYS A 71 -6.41 2.87 -9.67
C LYS A 71 -6.10 1.50 -9.05
N VAL A 72 -7.05 1.00 -8.26
CA VAL A 72 -6.94 -0.27 -7.53
C VAL A 72 -6.69 -1.46 -8.47
N PRO A 73 -7.34 -1.57 -9.65
CA PRO A 73 -7.05 -2.66 -10.58
C PRO A 73 -5.57 -2.71 -11.02
N GLU A 74 -5.00 -1.57 -11.36
CA GLU A 74 -3.60 -1.46 -11.78
C GLU A 74 -2.64 -1.79 -10.64
N LEU A 75 -2.92 -1.30 -9.43
CA LEU A 75 -2.17 -1.65 -8.23
C LEU A 75 -2.22 -3.15 -7.93
N ALA A 76 -3.38 -3.79 -8.08
CA ALA A 76 -3.55 -5.21 -7.85
C ALA A 76 -2.73 -6.04 -8.85
N LEU A 77 -2.74 -5.66 -10.14
CA LEU A 77 -1.88 -6.29 -11.15
C LEU A 77 -0.41 -6.18 -10.77
N PHE A 78 0.04 -4.98 -10.38
CA PHE A 78 1.43 -4.77 -10.01
C PHE A 78 1.86 -5.53 -8.75
N TYR A 79 0.97 -5.64 -7.78
CA TYR A 79 1.19 -6.38 -6.54
C TYR A 79 1.25 -7.89 -6.77
N ASN A 80 0.42 -8.43 -7.66
CA ASN A 80 0.41 -9.85 -8.01
C ASN A 80 1.69 -10.32 -8.71
N GLU A 81 2.39 -9.44 -9.42
CA GLU A 81 3.69 -9.78 -10.04
C GLU A 81 4.80 -10.07 -9.02
N ILE A 82 4.66 -9.60 -7.78
CA ILE A 82 5.68 -9.71 -6.73
C ILE A 82 5.22 -10.51 -5.51
N THR A 83 3.99 -11.01 -5.53
CA THR A 83 3.38 -11.65 -4.37
C THR A 83 2.89 -13.05 -4.72
N ASP A 84 3.29 -14.02 -3.91
CA ASP A 84 2.57 -15.28 -3.77
C ASP A 84 1.93 -15.32 -2.37
N TYR A 85 0.66 -15.70 -2.30
CA TYR A 85 -0.05 -15.83 -1.03
C TYR A 85 -0.96 -17.05 -1.02
N LYS A 86 -1.04 -17.71 0.14
CA LYS A 86 -1.89 -18.88 0.36
C LYS A 86 -2.84 -18.60 1.52
N THR A 87 -4.12 -18.83 1.29
CA THR A 87 -5.13 -18.84 2.36
C THR A 87 -5.31 -20.28 2.83
N ALA A 88 -5.93 -20.49 4.00
CA ALA A 88 -6.27 -21.84 4.48
C ALA A 88 -7.10 -22.63 3.46
N LYS A 89 -7.94 -21.95 2.66
CA LYS A 89 -8.73 -22.56 1.58
C LYS A 89 -7.87 -23.00 0.38
N HIS A 90 -6.70 -22.40 0.18
CA HIS A 90 -5.81 -22.74 -0.95
C HIS A 90 -5.02 -24.03 -0.71
N ILE A 91 -4.92 -24.48 0.55
CA ILE A 91 -4.03 -25.58 0.94
C ILE A 91 -4.75 -26.72 1.66
N ASP A 92 -6.09 -26.70 1.65
CA ASP A 92 -6.94 -27.66 2.38
C ASP A 92 -6.41 -27.92 3.80
N LEU A 93 -6.21 -26.83 4.54
CA LEU A 93 -5.53 -26.90 5.83
C LEU A 93 -6.40 -27.69 6.81
N ASP A 94 -5.91 -28.86 7.19
CA ASP A 94 -6.51 -29.66 8.26
C ASP A 94 -6.51 -28.84 9.57
N LYS A 95 -7.71 -28.66 10.13
CA LYS A 95 -7.92 -27.88 11.34
C LYS A 95 -8.73 -28.74 12.30
N PRO A 96 -8.37 -28.74 13.60
CA PRO A 96 -9.16 -29.47 14.59
C PRO A 96 -10.59 -28.93 14.63
N ASP A 97 -11.54 -29.86 14.78
CA ASP A 97 -12.91 -29.53 15.15
C ASP A 97 -12.91 -28.86 16.52
N ILE A 98 -13.71 -27.78 16.66
CA ILE A 98 -13.80 -26.97 17.89
C ILE A 98 -14.42 -27.79 19.02
#